data_AF-A0A1J3FUV1-F1
#
_entry.id   AF-A0A1J3FUV1-F1
#
_cell.length_a   1.000
_cell.length_b   1.000
_cell.length_c   1.000
_cell.angle_alpha   90.00
_cell.angle_beta   90.00
_cell.angle_gamma   90.00
#
_symmetry.space_group_name_H-M   'P 1'
#
loop_
_entity.id
_entity.type
_entity.pdbx_description
1 polymer ?
#
loop_
_entity_poly.entity_id
_entity_poly.type
_entity_poly.pdbx_seq_one_letter_code
_entity_poly.pdbx_strand_id
1 'polypeptide(L)'
;MWESLVSDCQIVFIPLLADQALTTRLMTEEFEVSVKVEREDSGWFSKESLRDAVNSVMDKDSEIGNLVKRNHKKLKETLVSPGLLNGLLISL
;
A
#
# COMPACT_ATOMS: atom_id res chain seq x y z
N MET A 1 -3.12 0.34 -8.49
CA MET A 1 -2.33 1.07 -7.47
C MET A 1 -2.82 2.49 -7.28
N TRP A 2 -2.84 3.35 -8.30
CA TRP A 2 -3.31 4.74 -8.12
C TRP A 2 -4.74 4.82 -7.60
N GLU A 3 -5.65 4.01 -8.15
CA GLU A 3 -7.03 3.90 -7.68
C GLU A 3 -7.12 3.54 -6.19
N SER A 4 -6.28 2.61 -5.72
CA SER A 4 -6.26 2.26 -4.30
C SER A 4 -5.80 3.44 -3.45
N LEU A 5 -4.77 4.18 -3.87
CA LEU A 5 -4.21 5.35 -3.17
C LEU A 5 -5.19 6.54 -3.03
N VAL A 6 -6.21 6.62 -3.89
CA VAL A 6 -7.24 7.67 -3.82
C VAL A 6 -8.57 7.17 -3.26
N SER A 7 -8.64 5.90 -2.90
CA SER A 7 -9.82 5.26 -2.28
C SER A 7 -9.64 5.10 -0.76
N ASP A 8 -10.69 4.69 -0.06
CA ASP A 8 -10.63 4.40 1.40
C ASP A 8 -10.38 2.90 1.70
N CYS A 9 -9.58 2.23 0.86
CA CYS A 9 -9.25 0.81 1.03
C CYS A 9 -8.01 0.54 1.90
N GLN A 10 -7.81 -0.72 2.25
CA GLN A 10 -6.57 -1.24 2.83
C GLN A 10 -5.78 -1.92 1.70
N ILE A 11 -4.44 -1.84 1.75
CA ILE A 11 -3.58 -2.25 0.65
C ILE A 11 -2.62 -3.35 1.13
N VAL A 12 -2.66 -4.50 0.45
CA VAL A 12 -1.74 -5.62 0.62
C VAL A 12 -1.02 -5.84 -0.70
N PHE A 13 0.30 -5.71 -0.72
CA PHE A 13 1.13 -5.92 -1.90
C PHE A 13 1.58 -7.37 -2.04
N ILE A 14 1.41 -7.89 -3.25
CA ILE A 14 1.97 -9.18 -3.69
C ILE A 14 2.85 -8.88 -4.92
N PRO A 15 4.12 -8.48 -4.73
CA PRO A 15 5.00 -8.22 -5.87
C PRO A 15 5.24 -9.53 -6.64
N LEU A 16 4.99 -9.53 -7.95
CA LEU A 16 5.19 -10.68 -8.84
C LEU A 16 6.33 -10.46 -9.83
N LEU A 17 6.56 -9.21 -10.22
CA LEU A 17 7.56 -8.80 -11.21
C LEU A 17 8.65 -7.95 -10.56
N ALA A 18 9.85 -7.96 -11.14
CA ALA A 18 11.01 -7.27 -10.58
C ALA A 18 10.82 -5.74 -10.54
N ASP A 19 10.12 -5.15 -11.52
CA ASP A 19 9.80 -3.73 -11.59
C ASP A 19 8.85 -3.27 -10.46
N GLN A 20 8.09 -4.20 -9.89
CA GLN A 20 7.21 -3.95 -8.74
C GLN A 20 7.98 -3.90 -7.41
N ALA A 21 9.25 -4.33 -7.36
CA ALA A 21 10.00 -4.40 -6.12
C ALA A 21 10.24 -3.00 -5.51
N LEU A 22 10.68 -2.04 -6.32
CA LEU A 22 10.90 -0.65 -5.89
C LEU A 22 9.58 0.01 -5.48
N THR A 23 8.52 -0.18 -6.26
CA THR A 23 7.19 0.34 -5.96
C THR A 23 6.65 -0.24 -4.65
N THR A 24 6.83 -1.54 -4.42
CA THR A 24 6.41 -2.20 -3.18
C THR A 24 7.14 -1.61 -1.99
N ARG A 25 8.48 -1.52 -2.05
CA ARG A 25 9.28 -0.91 -0.98
C ARG A 25 8.86 0.53 -0.69
N LEU A 26 8.66 1.35 -1.72
CA LEU A 26 8.17 2.72 -1.56
C LEU A 26 6.83 2.76 -0.82
N MET A 27 5.90 1.85 -1.13
CA MET A 27 4.57 1.83 -0.51
C MET A 27 4.54 1.21 0.88
N THR A 28 5.45 0.29 1.20
CA THR A 28 5.44 -0.47 2.46
C THR A 28 6.44 0.07 3.48
N GLU A 29 7.63 0.48 3.04
CA GLU A 29 8.74 0.90 3.90
C GLU A 29 8.81 2.43 4.02
N GLU A 30 8.66 3.17 2.92
CA GLU A 30 8.82 4.63 2.92
C GLU A 30 7.53 5.38 3.26
N PHE A 31 6.44 5.08 2.54
CA PHE A 31 5.14 5.71 2.80
C PHE A 31 4.33 5.01 3.88
N GLU A 32 4.66 3.74 4.18
CA GLU A 32 3.95 2.91 5.15
C GLU A 32 2.42 2.98 4.97
N VAL A 33 1.93 2.87 3.72
CA VAL A 33 0.49 2.91 3.38
C VAL A 33 -0.08 1.53 3.08
N SER A 34 0.77 0.50 3.16
CA SER A 34 0.44 -0.87 2.79
C SER A 34 1.36 -1.85 3.51
N VAL A 35 0.98 -3.13 3.49
CA VAL A 35 1.86 -4.24 3.92
C VAL A 35 2.22 -5.11 2.72
N LYS A 36 3.33 -5.85 2.82
CA LYS A 36 3.75 -6.83 1.82
C LYS A 36 3.43 -8.24 2.30
N VAL A 37 3.02 -9.12 1.40
CA VAL A 37 2.96 -10.56 1.69
C VAL A 37 4.38 -11.12 1.72
N GLU A 38 4.76 -11.72 2.84
CA GLU A 38 6.05 -12.38 2.98
C GLU A 38 6.12 -13.65 2.13
N ARG A 39 7.28 -13.85 1.52
CA ARG A 39 7.61 -14.97 0.64
C ARG A 39 8.74 -15.78 1.27
N GLU A 40 8.73 -17.07 1.01
CA GLU A 40 9.83 -17.96 1.34
C GLU A 40 11.03 -17.70 0.40
N ASP A 41 12.19 -18.29 0.72
CA ASP A 41 13.38 -18.24 -0.14
C ASP A 41 13.13 -18.85 -1.53
N SER A 42 12.12 -19.72 -1.65
CA SER A 42 11.64 -20.28 -2.92
C SER A 42 10.99 -19.23 -3.83
N GLY A 43 10.71 -18.04 -3.29
CA GLY A 43 9.94 -17.00 -3.95
C GLY A 43 8.44 -17.23 -3.91
N TRP A 44 7.92 -18.34 -3.39
CA TRP A 44 6.47 -18.54 -3.22
C TRP A 44 5.96 -17.95 -1.91
N PHE A 45 4.67 -17.59 -1.87
CA PHE A 45 3.98 -17.22 -0.64
C PHE A 45 2.98 -18.31 -0.27
N SER A 46 2.76 -18.52 1.02
CA SER A 46 1.77 -19.48 1.53
C SER A 46 0.40 -18.84 1.70
N LYS A 47 -0.63 -19.67 1.83
CA LYS A 47 -1.97 -19.17 2.16
C LYS A 47 -1.98 -18.46 3.51
N GLU A 48 -1.15 -18.93 4.44
CA GLU A 48 -0.98 -18.40 5.78
C GLU A 48 -0.33 -17.00 5.73
N SER A 49 0.75 -16.81 4.97
CA SER A 49 1.38 -15.49 4.88
C SER A 49 0.46 -14.45 4.23
N LEU A 50 -0.33 -14.85 3.22
CA LEU A 50 -1.37 -13.99 2.66
C LEU A 50 -2.46 -13.66 3.68
N ARG A 51 -2.99 -14.67 4.39
CA ARG A 51 -4.01 -14.47 5.43
C ARG A 51 -3.52 -13.52 6.51
N ASP A 52 -2.28 -13.71 6.97
CA ASP A 52 -1.72 -12.93 8.08
C ASP A 52 -1.46 -11.48 7.65
N ALA A 53 -1.02 -11.24 6.41
CA ALA A 53 -0.92 -9.90 5.84
C ALA A 53 -2.29 -9.21 5.68
N VAL A 54 -3.33 -9.94 5.28
CA VAL A 54 -4.70 -9.39 5.22
C VAL A 54 -5.23 -9.08 6.63
N ASN A 55 -5.04 -9.99 7.58
CA ASN A 55 -5.47 -9.78 8.95
C ASN A 55 -4.76 -8.58 9.60
N SER A 56 -3.47 -8.40 9.34
CA SER A 56 -2.70 -7.29 9.93
C SER A 56 -3.21 -5.90 9.51
N VAL A 57 -3.86 -5.77 8.35
CA VAL A 57 -4.46 -4.51 7.90
C VAL A 57 -5.95 -4.37 8.18
N MET A 58 -6.65 -5.50 8.41
CA MET A 58 -8.10 -5.52 8.62
C MET A 58 -8.52 -5.58 10.09
N ASP A 59 -7.66 -6.11 10.97
CA ASP A 59 -7.91 -6.15 12.42
C ASP A 59 -7.90 -4.72 13.00
N LYS A 60 -8.93 -4.39 13.78
CA LYS A 60 -9.13 -3.06 14.36
C LYS A 60 -8.13 -2.76 15.47
N ASP A 61 -7.64 -3.79 16.14
CA ASP A 61 -6.69 -3.65 17.24
C ASP A 61 -5.23 -3.77 16.75
N SER A 62 -5.02 -3.99 15.44
CA SER A 62 -3.69 -4.04 14.83
C SER A 62 -3.04 -2.67 14.81
N GLU A 63 -1.88 -2.54 15.46
CA GLU A 63 -1.06 -1.33 15.43
C GLU A 63 -0.63 -0.98 14.00
N ILE A 64 -0.17 -1.99 13.24
CA ILE A 64 0.23 -1.84 11.83
C ILE A 64 -0.97 -1.41 10.98
N GLY A 65 -2.13 -2.06 11.15
CA GLY A 65 -3.35 -1.73 10.41
C GLY A 65 -3.79 -0.28 10.64
N ASN A 66 -3.72 0.17 11.91
CA ASN A 66 -4.01 1.54 12.28
C ASN A 66 -2.98 2.55 11.74
N LEU A 67 -1.69 2.20 11.72
CA LEU A 67 -0.63 3.00 11.13
C LEU A 67 -0.86 3.19 9.62
N VAL A 68 -0.96 2.09 8.87
CA VAL A 68 -1.06 2.15 7.41
C VAL A 68 -2.34 2.84 6.95
N LYS A 69 -3.45 2.66 7.68
CA LYS A 69 -4.71 3.36 7.40
C LYS A 69 -4.60 4.88 7.62
N ARG A 70 -3.91 5.31 8.68
CA ARG A 70 -3.69 6.73 8.97
C ARG A 70 -2.79 7.37 7.91
N ASN A 71 -1.73 6.69 7.52
CA ASN A 71 -0.80 7.17 6.49
C ASN A 71 -1.48 7.20 5.12
N HIS A 72 -2.26 6.17 4.77
CA HIS A 72 -3.01 6.13 3.53
C HIS A 72 -4.00 7.29 3.42
N LYS A 73 -4.72 7.61 4.51
CA LYS A 73 -5.61 8.79 4.55
C LYS A 73 -4.86 10.09 4.28
N LYS A 74 -3.72 10.32 4.96
CA LYS A 74 -2.89 11.53 4.75
C LYS A 74 -2.35 11.62 3.33
N LEU A 75 -1.90 10.50 2.77
CA LEU A 75 -1.40 10.45 1.41
C LEU A 75 -2.52 10.75 0.41
N LYS A 76 -3.70 10.14 0.58
CA LYS A 76 -4.89 10.43 -0.23
C LYS A 76 -5.23 11.92 -0.20
N GLU A 77 -5.33 12.52 0.99
CA GLU A 77 -5.61 13.96 1.16
C GLU A 77 -4.58 14.84 0.44
N THR A 78 -3.30 14.44 0.48
CA THR A 78 -2.22 15.13 -0.24
C THR A 78 -2.36 14.99 -1.75
N LEU A 79 -2.62 13.77 -2.25
CA LEU A 79 -2.78 13.49 -3.68
C LEU A 79 -3.99 14.23 -4.27
N VAL A 80 -5.14 14.21 -3.61
CA VAL A 80 -6.36 14.85 -4.12
C VAL A 80 -6.42 16.35 -3.82
N SER A 81 -5.40 16.91 -3.14
CA SER A 81 -5.36 18.34 -2.86
C SER A 81 -5.34 19.16 -4.16
N PRO A 82 -6.14 20.25 -4.24
CA PRO A 82 -6.11 21.12 -5.40
C PRO A 82 -4.71 21.66 -5.66
N GLY A 83 -4.15 21.34 -6.83
CA GLY A 83 -2.83 21.82 -7.26
C GLY A 83 -1.83 20.72 -7.60
N LEU A 84 -1.88 19.56 -6.93
CA LEU A 84 -0.94 18.47 -7.22
C LEU A 84 -1.36 17.68 -8.48
N LEU A 85 -2.53 17.06 -8.47
CA LEU A 85 -3.05 16.34 -9.64
C LEU A 85 -3.51 17.29 -10.75
N ASN A 86 -4.13 18.40 -10.38
CA ASN A 86 -4.60 19.39 -11.36
C ASN A 86 -3.43 20.09 -12.08
N GLY A 87 -2.30 20.31 -11.41
CA GLY A 87 -1.12 20.89 -12.04
C GLY A 87 -0.51 19.98 -13.12
N LEU A 88 -0.53 18.65 -12.90
CA LEU A 88 -0.01 17.66 -13.83
C LEU A 88 -0.90 17.46 -15.06
N LEU A 89 -2.23 17.52 -14.90
CA LEU A 89 -3.19 17.35 -16.01
C LEU A 89 -3.26 18.57 -16.94
N ILE A 90 -2.93 19.78 -16.47
CA ILE A 90 -2.93 21.00 -17.29
C ILE A 90 -1.61 21.18 -18.06
N SER A 91 -0.59 20.39 -17.74
CA SER A 91 0.75 20.44 -18.36
C SER A 91 0.99 19.42 -19.50
N LEU A 92 -0.05 18.67 -19.92
CA LEU A 92 -0.04 17.74 -21.05
C LEU A 92 -1.04 18.19 -22.11
#